data_AF-A0A8T3U886-F1
#
_entry.id   AF-A0A8T3U886-F1
#
_cell.length_a   1.000
_cell.length_b   1.000
_cell.length_c   1.000
_cell.angle_alpha   90.00
_cell.angle_beta   90.00
_cell.angle_gamma   90.00
#
_symmetry.space_group_name_H-M   'P 1'
#
loop_
_entity.id
_entity.type
_entity.pdbx_description
1 polymer ?
#
loop_
_entity_poly.entity_id
_entity_poly.type
_entity_poly.pdbx_seq_one_letter_code
_entity_poly.pdbx_strand_id
1 'polypeptide(L)'
;MKNAKEIKFERSLDSYKSMNQIKKNTDFLYELLNSLNAYKILNDSDFFILLSNLNNYSAKISEFESIFFDSKSTTIAKNHKNLEVIAKNNEDNMILTKKFKIFLNTSDKNIQKIKKILKEILTFLKINYEYNIQNLKEELKKIYNIIVLYEVYDIIDGILEKIEN
;
A
#
# COMPACT_ATOMS: atom_id res chain seq x y z
N MET A 1 13.19 -21.96 25.27
CA MET A 1 12.96 -20.77 24.42
C MET A 1 11.53 -20.33 24.63
N LYS A 2 11.26 -19.04 24.96
CA LYS A 2 9.87 -18.56 25.10
C LYS A 2 9.17 -18.61 23.75
N ASN A 3 7.91 -19.01 23.75
CA ASN A 3 7.08 -19.03 22.54
C ASN A 3 6.97 -17.59 22.02
N ALA A 4 7.17 -17.32 20.73
CA ALA A 4 7.10 -15.95 20.20
C ALA A 4 5.75 -15.28 20.49
N LYS A 5 4.68 -16.08 20.68
CA LYS A 5 3.34 -15.65 21.11
C LYS A 5 3.26 -15.11 22.56
N GLU A 6 4.26 -15.34 23.39
CA GLU A 6 4.32 -14.86 24.79
C GLU A 6 5.17 -13.60 24.96
N ILE A 7 5.82 -13.14 23.89
CA ILE A 7 6.63 -11.91 23.91
C ILE A 7 5.67 -10.73 23.68
N LYS A 8 5.44 -9.94 24.73
CA LYS A 8 4.73 -8.67 24.58
C LYS A 8 5.64 -7.69 23.85
N PHE A 9 5.23 -7.28 22.66
CA PHE A 9 5.93 -6.24 21.91
C PHE A 9 5.35 -4.87 22.26
N GLU A 10 6.22 -3.89 22.44
CA GLU A 10 5.82 -2.49 22.38
C GLU A 10 6.07 -2.00 20.95
N ARG A 11 5.08 -1.33 20.36
CA ARG A 11 5.20 -0.68 19.06
C ARG A 11 4.90 0.79 19.16
N SER A 12 5.58 1.60 18.35
CA SER A 12 5.24 3.01 18.27
C SER A 12 3.87 3.20 17.62
N LEU A 13 3.20 4.31 17.97
CA LEU A 13 2.00 4.74 17.25
C LEU A 13 2.31 4.95 15.76
N ASP A 14 3.52 5.38 15.42
CA ASP A 14 3.96 5.69 14.07
C ASP A 14 3.99 4.45 13.19
N SER A 15 4.65 3.40 13.66
CA SER A 15 4.68 2.10 12.96
C SER A 15 3.28 1.51 12.81
N TYR A 16 2.43 1.62 13.83
CA TYR A 16 1.04 1.21 13.72
C TYR A 16 0.29 2.03 12.65
N LYS A 17 0.53 3.35 12.57
CA LYS A 17 -0.08 4.20 11.53
C LYS A 17 0.47 3.89 10.14
N SER A 18 1.76 3.60 10.01
CA SER A 18 2.35 3.18 8.75
C SER A 18 1.83 1.84 8.26
N MET A 19 1.63 0.88 9.17
CA MET A 19 0.97 -0.39 8.83
C MET A 19 -0.48 -0.16 8.34
N ASN A 20 -1.25 0.68 9.03
CA ASN A 20 -2.60 1.03 8.58
C ASN A 20 -2.61 1.73 7.21
N GLN A 21 -1.63 2.60 6.95
CA GLN A 21 -1.52 3.30 5.67
C GLN A 21 -1.14 2.35 4.54
N ILE A 22 -0.27 1.35 4.77
CA ILE A 22 0.05 0.30 3.80
C ILE A 22 -1.22 -0.47 3.40
N LYS A 23 -2.06 -0.86 4.37
CA LYS A 23 -3.34 -1.53 4.09
C LYS A 23 -4.28 -0.64 3.29
N LYS A 24 -4.42 0.64 3.69
CA LYS A 24 -5.23 1.61 2.95
C LYS A 24 -4.75 1.84 1.52
N ASN A 25 -3.45 1.88 1.29
CA ASN A 25 -2.88 1.96 -0.06
C ASN A 25 -3.13 0.67 -0.86
N THR A 26 -3.24 -0.47 -0.19
CA THR A 26 -3.55 -1.77 -0.82
C THR A 26 -5.02 -1.79 -1.25
N ASP A 27 -5.93 -1.30 -0.40
CA ASP A 27 -7.34 -1.09 -0.75
C ASP A 27 -7.49 -0.16 -1.96
N PHE A 28 -6.73 0.94 -1.97
CA PHE A 28 -6.70 1.85 -3.12
C PHE A 28 -6.21 1.15 -4.40
N LEU A 29 -5.24 0.24 -4.32
CA LEU A 29 -4.80 -0.54 -5.49
C LEU A 29 -5.91 -1.44 -6.03
N TYR A 30 -6.75 -2.04 -5.16
CA TYR A 30 -7.93 -2.78 -5.61
C TYR A 30 -8.92 -1.89 -6.35
N GLU A 31 -9.23 -0.71 -5.79
CA GLU A 31 -10.13 0.26 -6.43
C GLU A 31 -9.60 0.71 -7.79
N LEU A 32 -8.30 0.99 -7.87
CA LEU A 32 -7.63 1.35 -9.11
C LEU A 32 -7.72 0.21 -10.12
N LEU A 33 -7.36 -1.01 -9.74
CA LEU A 33 -7.36 -2.17 -10.64
C LEU A 33 -8.77 -2.49 -11.18
N ASN A 34 -9.78 -2.44 -10.31
CA ASN A 34 -11.18 -2.59 -10.71
C ASN A 34 -11.62 -1.51 -11.71
N SER A 35 -11.18 -0.27 -11.49
CA SER A 35 -11.45 0.82 -12.42
C SER A 35 -10.75 0.56 -13.76
N LEU A 36 -9.47 0.20 -13.77
CA LEU A 36 -8.74 -0.12 -15.00
C LEU A 36 -9.46 -1.20 -15.83
N ASN A 37 -10.02 -2.21 -15.18
CA ASN A 37 -10.83 -3.24 -15.83
C ASN A 37 -12.15 -2.68 -16.38
N ALA A 38 -12.89 -1.92 -15.57
CA ALA A 38 -14.17 -1.32 -15.97
C ALA A 38 -14.04 -0.38 -17.18
N TYR A 39 -12.94 0.39 -17.25
CA TYR A 39 -12.62 1.26 -18.38
C TYR A 39 -11.93 0.53 -19.56
N LYS A 40 -11.79 -0.81 -19.49
CA LYS A 40 -11.12 -1.65 -20.50
C LYS A 40 -9.69 -1.22 -20.83
N ILE A 41 -9.00 -0.65 -19.84
CA ILE A 41 -7.58 -0.29 -19.94
C ILE A 41 -6.72 -1.55 -19.78
N LEU A 42 -7.18 -2.50 -18.96
CA LEU A 42 -6.63 -3.85 -18.88
C LEU A 42 -7.57 -4.83 -19.59
N ASN A 43 -7.00 -5.85 -20.22
CA ASN A 43 -7.79 -7.01 -20.64
C ASN A 43 -8.04 -7.94 -19.44
N ASP A 44 -9.03 -8.83 -19.58
CA ASP A 44 -9.45 -9.74 -18.51
C ASP A 44 -8.29 -10.59 -17.96
N SER A 45 -7.43 -11.11 -18.83
CA SER A 45 -6.29 -11.94 -18.41
C SER A 45 -5.31 -11.15 -17.53
N ASP A 46 -4.91 -9.97 -17.97
CA ASP A 46 -3.99 -9.11 -17.22
C ASP A 46 -4.63 -8.66 -15.90
N PHE A 47 -5.92 -8.33 -15.91
CA PHE A 47 -6.68 -8.01 -14.71
C PHE A 47 -6.66 -9.17 -13.70
N PHE A 48 -6.97 -10.41 -14.12
CA PHE A 48 -6.99 -11.55 -13.22
C PHE A 48 -5.61 -11.89 -12.64
N ILE A 49 -4.54 -11.78 -13.44
CA ILE A 49 -3.17 -12.00 -12.97
C ILE A 49 -2.80 -10.96 -11.90
N LEU A 50 -3.03 -9.67 -12.17
CA LEU A 50 -2.74 -8.59 -11.24
C LEU A 50 -3.59 -8.70 -9.96
N LEU A 51 -4.86 -9.07 -10.09
CA LEU A 51 -5.76 -9.26 -8.95
C LEU A 51 -5.29 -10.43 -8.07
N SER A 52 -4.86 -11.54 -8.68
CA SER A 52 -4.30 -12.68 -7.95
C SER A 52 -3.02 -12.29 -7.18
N ASN A 53 -2.13 -11.51 -7.80
CA ASN A 53 -0.93 -11.02 -7.13
C ASN A 53 -1.27 -10.10 -5.96
N LEU A 54 -2.24 -9.19 -6.14
CA LEU A 54 -2.70 -8.29 -5.08
C LEU A 54 -3.38 -9.03 -3.93
N ASN A 55 -4.17 -10.07 -4.21
CA ASN A 55 -4.77 -10.95 -3.21
C ASN A 55 -3.70 -11.65 -2.36
N ASN A 56 -2.68 -12.22 -3.02
CA ASN A 56 -1.57 -12.88 -2.34
C ASN A 56 -0.78 -11.90 -1.46
N TYR A 57 -0.49 -10.69 -1.97
CA TYR A 57 0.16 -9.64 -1.21
C TYR A 57 -0.67 -9.20 0.01
N SER A 58 -1.98 -9.01 -0.17
CA SER A 58 -2.90 -8.63 0.91
C SER A 58 -2.96 -9.67 2.03
N ALA A 59 -2.94 -10.96 1.68
CA ALA A 59 -2.85 -12.04 2.67
C ALA A 59 -1.55 -11.98 3.46
N LYS A 60 -0.42 -11.78 2.78
CA LYS A 60 0.91 -11.65 3.40
C LYS A 60 1.02 -10.42 4.31
N ILE A 61 0.46 -9.29 3.91
CA ILE A 61 0.37 -8.09 4.77
C ILE A 61 -0.43 -8.40 6.04
N SER A 62 -1.55 -9.09 5.90
CA SER A 62 -2.41 -9.42 7.04
C SER A 62 -1.69 -10.35 8.02
N GLU A 63 -0.94 -11.32 7.52
CA GLU A 63 -0.07 -12.16 8.33
C GLU A 63 1.01 -11.33 9.03
N PHE A 64 1.71 -10.45 8.31
CA PHE A 64 2.70 -9.54 8.89
C PHE A 64 2.12 -8.68 10.02
N GLU A 65 0.96 -8.05 9.78
CA GLU A 65 0.25 -7.26 10.80
C GLU A 65 -0.09 -8.12 12.02
N SER A 66 -0.58 -9.35 11.83
CA SER A 66 -0.91 -10.25 12.93
C SER A 66 0.31 -10.62 13.78
N ILE A 67 1.49 -10.75 13.18
CA ILE A 67 2.71 -11.12 13.90
C ILE A 67 3.24 -9.94 14.72
N PHE A 68 3.22 -8.73 14.15
CA PHE A 68 3.94 -7.59 14.73
C PHE A 68 3.04 -6.57 15.45
N PHE A 69 1.74 -6.58 15.16
CA PHE A 69 0.77 -5.58 15.59
C PHE A 69 -0.54 -6.16 16.16
N ASP A 70 -0.66 -7.50 16.33
CA ASP A 70 -1.84 -8.08 17.00
C ASP A 70 -1.97 -7.53 18.43
N SER A 71 -3.14 -6.96 18.71
CA SER A 71 -3.52 -6.38 20.01
C SER A 71 -3.43 -7.36 21.19
N LYS A 72 -3.44 -8.68 20.94
CA LYS A 72 -3.23 -9.69 22.01
C LYS A 72 -1.78 -9.76 22.48
N SER A 73 -0.82 -9.47 21.60
CA SER A 73 0.62 -9.58 21.86
C SER A 73 1.35 -8.25 21.79
N THR A 74 0.70 -7.18 21.35
CA THR A 74 1.34 -5.89 21.09
C THR A 74 0.63 -4.74 21.81
N THR A 75 1.39 -3.95 22.55
CA THR A 75 0.94 -2.68 23.12
C THR A 75 1.40 -1.53 22.23
N ILE A 76 0.49 -0.66 21.81
CA ILE A 76 0.82 0.55 21.05
C ILE A 76 1.13 1.68 22.03
N ALA A 77 2.35 2.20 21.99
CA ALA A 77 2.80 3.31 22.83
C ALA A 77 2.02 4.60 22.47
N LYS A 78 1.13 5.04 23.35
CA LYS A 78 0.28 6.24 23.14
C LYS A 78 1.03 7.57 23.28
N ASN A 79 2.26 7.55 23.80
CA ASN A 79 3.00 8.75 24.18
C ASN A 79 3.86 9.36 23.06
N HIS A 80 3.99 8.68 21.92
CA HIS A 80 4.65 9.23 20.74
C HIS A 80 3.64 10.03 19.91
N LYS A 81 3.57 11.35 20.14
CA LYS A 81 2.86 12.29 19.25
C LYS A 81 3.73 12.61 18.03
N ASN A 82 3.94 11.67 17.13
CA ASN A 82 4.54 12.03 15.86
C ASN A 82 3.47 12.51 14.89
N LEU A 83 3.16 13.80 14.99
CA LEU A 83 2.18 14.46 14.11
C LEU A 83 2.62 14.43 12.64
N GLU A 84 3.91 14.24 12.37
CA GLU A 84 4.49 14.23 11.02
C GLU A 84 3.99 13.04 10.19
N VAL A 85 4.08 11.81 10.73
CA VAL A 85 3.60 10.59 10.04
C VAL A 85 2.10 10.69 9.75
N ILE A 86 1.32 11.17 10.71
CA ILE A 86 -0.13 11.35 10.56
C ILE A 86 -0.44 12.43 9.50
N ALA A 87 0.23 13.58 9.58
CA ALA A 87 0.05 14.67 8.62
C ALA A 87 0.43 14.24 7.21
N LYS A 88 1.56 13.56 7.06
CA LYS A 88 2.06 13.03 5.79
C LYS A 88 1.06 12.04 5.18
N ASN A 89 0.61 11.06 5.96
CA ASN A 89 -0.40 10.08 5.51
C ASN A 89 -1.73 10.76 5.12
N ASN A 90 -2.16 11.79 5.84
CA ASN A 90 -3.36 12.55 5.48
C ASN A 90 -3.19 13.33 4.17
N GLU A 91 -2.05 13.98 3.98
CA GLU A 91 -1.70 14.69 2.75
C GLU A 91 -1.67 13.73 1.55
N ASP A 92 -0.97 12.61 1.71
CA ASP A 92 -0.82 11.58 0.66
C ASP A 92 -2.18 10.99 0.26
N ASN A 93 -3.04 10.71 1.24
CA ASN A 93 -4.42 10.27 1.00
C ASN A 93 -5.24 11.31 0.22
N MET A 94 -5.08 12.60 0.55
CA MET A 94 -5.76 13.68 -0.16
C MET A 94 -5.27 13.78 -1.61
N ILE A 95 -3.95 13.68 -1.84
CA ILE A 95 -3.34 13.74 -3.17
C ILE A 95 -3.82 12.57 -4.03
N LEU A 96 -3.76 11.34 -3.51
CA LEU A 96 -4.25 10.14 -4.20
C LEU A 96 -5.73 10.27 -4.57
N THR A 97 -6.56 10.68 -3.62
CA THR A 97 -8.00 10.86 -3.85
C THR A 97 -8.26 11.89 -4.96
N LYS A 98 -7.54 13.01 -4.95
CA LYS A 98 -7.68 14.05 -5.98
C LYS A 98 -7.26 13.52 -7.36
N LYS A 99 -6.10 12.88 -7.47
CA LYS A 99 -5.62 12.31 -8.73
C LYS A 99 -6.55 11.22 -9.26
N PHE A 100 -7.06 10.37 -8.38
CA PHE A 100 -7.99 9.31 -8.76
C PHE A 100 -9.33 9.87 -9.26
N LYS A 101 -9.88 10.89 -8.59
CA LYS A 101 -11.06 11.61 -9.10
C LYS A 101 -10.84 12.22 -10.48
N ILE A 102 -9.65 12.78 -10.73
CA ILE A 102 -9.30 13.31 -12.06
C ILE A 102 -9.27 12.17 -13.08
N PHE A 103 -8.69 11.02 -12.73
CA PHE A 103 -8.70 9.84 -13.59
C PHE A 103 -10.14 9.40 -13.94
N LEU A 104 -11.00 9.18 -12.94
CA LEU A 104 -12.39 8.74 -13.16
C LEU A 104 -13.22 9.73 -14.01
N ASN A 105 -12.94 11.03 -13.89
CA ASN A 105 -13.64 12.08 -14.63
C ASN A 105 -13.00 12.41 -15.99
N THR A 106 -11.85 11.82 -16.34
CA THR A 106 -11.22 12.08 -17.63
C THR A 106 -11.96 11.30 -18.71
N SER A 107 -12.48 12.01 -19.71
CA SER A 107 -13.23 11.38 -20.80
C SER A 107 -12.35 10.50 -21.69
N ASP A 108 -12.92 9.41 -22.20
CA ASP A 108 -12.28 8.36 -23.00
C ASP A 108 -11.57 8.85 -24.28
N LYS A 109 -11.68 10.13 -24.64
CA LYS A 109 -11.14 10.69 -25.89
C LYS A 109 -9.64 11.03 -25.84
N ASN A 110 -8.98 10.95 -24.67
CA ASN A 110 -7.55 11.22 -24.57
C ASN A 110 -6.81 10.17 -23.72
N ILE A 111 -6.53 9.02 -24.36
CA ILE A 111 -5.82 7.89 -23.74
C ILE A 111 -4.42 8.27 -23.22
N GLN A 112 -3.72 9.18 -23.89
CA GLN A 112 -2.39 9.63 -23.45
C GLN A 112 -2.48 10.38 -22.12
N LYS A 113 -3.49 11.24 -21.96
CA LYS A 113 -3.75 11.95 -20.71
C LYS A 113 -4.11 10.98 -19.58
N ILE A 114 -4.94 9.98 -19.87
CA ILE A 114 -5.31 8.92 -18.90
C ILE A 114 -4.06 8.16 -18.47
N LYS A 115 -3.26 7.64 -19.41
CA LYS A 115 -2.00 6.94 -19.13
C LYS A 115 -1.05 7.80 -18.30
N LYS A 116 -0.92 9.10 -18.59
CA LYS A 116 -0.10 10.03 -17.79
C LYS A 116 -0.59 10.12 -16.34
N ILE A 117 -1.90 10.33 -16.12
CA ILE A 117 -2.46 10.41 -14.76
C ILE A 117 -2.23 9.09 -14.00
N LEU A 118 -2.41 7.96 -14.66
CA LEU A 118 -2.18 6.64 -14.06
C LEU A 118 -0.72 6.44 -13.64
N LYS A 119 0.25 6.80 -14.50
CA LYS A 119 1.68 6.78 -14.14
C LYS A 119 1.99 7.65 -12.94
N GLU A 120 1.39 8.85 -12.86
CA GLU A 120 1.56 9.72 -11.70
C GLU A 120 0.98 9.11 -10.41
N ILE A 121 -0.21 8.48 -10.48
CA ILE A 121 -0.83 7.79 -9.34
C ILE A 121 0.07 6.64 -8.86
N LEU A 122 0.51 5.77 -9.77
CA LEU A 122 1.31 4.59 -9.46
C LEU A 122 2.69 4.96 -8.92
N THR A 123 3.35 5.96 -9.52
CA THR A 123 4.62 6.49 -9.01
C THR A 123 4.46 7.05 -7.60
N PHE A 124 3.39 7.81 -7.35
CA PHE A 124 3.11 8.36 -6.03
C PHE A 124 2.80 7.27 -4.99
N LEU A 125 2.10 6.21 -5.38
CA LEU A 125 1.88 5.05 -4.52
C LEU A 125 3.20 4.40 -4.10
N LYS A 126 4.17 4.19 -5.02
CA LYS A 126 5.49 3.64 -4.66
C LYS A 126 6.17 4.50 -3.59
N ILE A 127 6.14 5.82 -3.74
CA ILE A 127 6.72 6.76 -2.77
C ILE A 127 6.04 6.61 -1.40
N ASN A 128 4.71 6.51 -1.37
CA ASN A 128 3.97 6.36 -0.11
C ASN A 128 4.22 5.01 0.56
N TYR A 129 4.33 3.93 -0.21
CA TYR A 129 4.75 2.63 0.31
C TYR A 129 6.16 2.71 0.88
N GLU A 130 7.12 3.26 0.13
CA GLU A 130 8.51 3.39 0.58
C GLU A 130 8.60 4.10 1.92
N TYR A 131 7.94 5.27 2.05
CA TYR A 131 7.92 6.03 3.29
C TYR A 131 7.41 5.19 4.48
N ASN A 132 6.27 4.52 4.32
CA ASN A 132 5.66 3.75 5.38
C ASN A 132 6.44 2.46 5.71
N ILE A 133 7.05 1.83 4.70
CA ILE A 133 7.90 0.65 4.90
C ILE A 133 9.20 1.06 5.61
N GLN A 134 9.79 2.20 5.29
CA GLN A 134 10.98 2.70 6.00
C GLN A 134 10.69 2.99 7.47
N ASN A 135 9.56 3.63 7.80
CA ASN A 135 9.14 3.83 9.18
C ASN A 135 9.04 2.49 9.94
N LEU A 136 8.44 1.47 9.31
CA LEU A 136 8.40 0.12 9.89
C LEU A 136 9.79 -0.49 10.03
N LYS A 137 10.69 -0.28 9.06
CA LYS A 137 12.05 -0.83 9.05
C LYS A 137 12.91 -0.27 10.18
N GLU A 138 12.77 1.02 10.46
CA GLU A 138 13.49 1.70 11.53
C GLU A 138 13.13 1.13 12.90
N GLU A 139 11.87 0.74 13.09
CA GLU A 139 11.40 0.15 14.35
C GLU A 139 11.70 -1.36 14.43
N LEU A 140 11.46 -2.09 13.35
CA LEU A 140 11.54 -3.56 13.30
C LEU A 140 12.96 -4.08 13.01
N LYS A 141 14.00 -3.29 13.28
CA LYS A 141 15.42 -3.55 12.97
C LYS A 141 15.76 -5.05 12.91
N LYS A 142 16.25 -5.51 11.75
CA LYS A 142 16.69 -6.90 11.46
C LYS A 142 15.57 -7.95 11.26
N ILE A 143 14.32 -7.54 11.15
CA ILE A 143 13.23 -8.46 10.77
C ILE A 143 13.21 -8.64 9.24
N TYR A 144 13.65 -9.81 8.77
CA TYR A 144 13.63 -10.17 7.35
C TYR A 144 12.21 -10.16 6.76
N ASN A 145 11.18 -10.38 7.57
CA ASN A 145 9.79 -10.41 7.12
C ASN A 145 9.32 -9.09 6.52
N ILE A 146 10.02 -7.97 6.73
CA ILE A 146 9.66 -6.68 6.12
C ILE A 146 9.79 -6.70 4.58
N ILE A 147 10.58 -7.62 4.03
CA ILE A 147 10.75 -7.78 2.58
C ILE A 147 9.42 -8.04 1.87
N VAL A 148 8.47 -8.65 2.58
CA VAL A 148 7.15 -8.96 2.06
C VAL A 148 6.37 -7.71 1.66
N LEU A 149 6.62 -6.58 2.32
CA LEU A 149 5.97 -5.31 2.04
C LEU A 149 6.47 -4.69 0.73
N TYR A 150 7.69 -5.04 0.30
CA TYR A 150 8.28 -4.56 -0.95
C TYR A 150 7.74 -5.28 -2.19
N GLU A 151 7.07 -6.44 -2.03
CA GLU A 151 6.42 -7.16 -3.14
C GLU A 151 5.33 -6.31 -3.84
N VAL A 152 4.84 -5.25 -3.19
CA VAL A 152 3.92 -4.29 -3.82
C VAL A 152 4.51 -3.60 -5.04
N TYR A 153 5.84 -3.49 -5.12
CA TYR A 153 6.49 -2.88 -6.28
C TYR A 153 6.32 -3.72 -7.53
N ASP A 154 6.38 -5.05 -7.42
CA ASP A 154 6.14 -5.94 -8.54
C ASP A 154 4.70 -5.81 -9.06
N ILE A 155 3.73 -5.58 -8.16
CA ILE A 155 2.32 -5.34 -8.54
C ILE A 155 2.19 -4.00 -9.25
N ILE A 156 2.77 -2.93 -8.69
CA ILE A 156 2.69 -1.59 -9.28
C ILE A 156 3.40 -1.56 -10.64
N ASP A 157 4.57 -2.18 -10.75
CA ASP A 157 5.35 -2.26 -11.98
C ASP A 157 4.62 -3.12 -13.02
N GLY A 158 3.97 -4.21 -12.60
CA GLY A 158 3.08 -4.98 -13.45
C GLY A 158 1.91 -4.15 -13.99
N ILE A 159 1.29 -3.27 -13.20
CA ILE A 159 0.26 -2.34 -13.71
C ILE A 159 0.88 -1.35 -14.71
N LEU A 160 2.04 -0.77 -14.38
CA LEU A 160 2.75 0.20 -15.22
C LEU A 160 3.05 -0.38 -16.60
N GLU A 161 3.61 -1.58 -16.68
CA GLU A 161 3.92 -2.26 -17.94
C GLU A 161 2.69 -2.43 -18.84
N LYS A 162 1.53 -2.74 -18.24
CA LYS A 162 0.29 -2.96 -19.00
C LYS A 162 -0.36 -1.67 -19.47
N ILE A 163 -0.17 -0.55 -18.77
CA ILE A 163 -0.65 0.76 -19.23
C ILE A 163 0.32 1.43 -20.22
N GLU A 164 1.58 0.99 -20.28
CA GLU A 164 2.56 1.53 -21.24
C GLU A 164 2.35 0.99 -22.65
N ASN A 165 2.04 -0.31 -22.76
CA ASN A 165 1.65 -0.97 -24.00
C ASN A 165 0.21 -0.62 -24.44
#